data_AF-A0A2X3EME1-F1
#
_entry.id   AF-A0A2X3EME1-F1
#
_cell.length_a   1.000
_cell.length_b   1.000
_cell.length_c   1.000
_cell.angle_alpha   90.00
_cell.angle_beta   90.00
_cell.angle_gamma   90.00
#
_symmetry.space_group_name_H-M   'P 1'
#
loop_
_entity.id
_entity.type
_entity.pdbx_description
1 polymer ?
#
loop_
_entity_poly.entity_id
_entity_poly.type
_entity_poly.pdbx_seq_one_letter_code
_entity_poly.pdbx_strand_id
1 'polypeptide(L)'
;MPICFSPPPLPVYHGLEFIEFAASAAEAQRLGQHLQALGFQHEGSHRSRQVTLWRNGGARIVINHQPHSWADHFYQRHGVSLCAMALRVEHSASLVARARALGVCHLAGRRRAERNADPGDLRPRRQPYLSHRTPGRLSTSAIFICVMA
;
A
#
# COMPACT_ATOMS: atom_id res chain seq x y z
N MET A 1 20.49 9.31 -32.17
CA MET A 1 20.85 8.21 -31.25
C MET A 1 19.62 7.85 -30.44
N PRO A 2 18.98 6.68 -30.61
CA PRO A 2 17.82 6.37 -29.79
C PRO A 2 18.31 6.08 -28.37
N ILE A 3 17.68 6.72 -27.39
CA ILE A 3 17.89 6.41 -25.97
C ILE A 3 17.31 5.02 -25.78
N CYS A 4 18.17 3.99 -25.75
CA CYS A 4 17.74 2.64 -25.44
C CYS A 4 17.27 2.63 -23.98
N PHE A 5 15.96 2.45 -23.79
CA PHE A 5 15.31 2.34 -22.50
C PHE A 5 15.81 1.05 -21.82
N SER A 6 16.93 1.12 -21.09
CA SER A 6 17.51 -0.01 -20.37
C SER A 6 17.36 0.18 -18.86
N PRO A 7 16.15 -0.02 -18.30
CA PRO A 7 15.92 0.10 -16.86
C PRO A 7 16.69 -1.00 -16.09
N PRO A 8 17.06 -0.75 -14.82
CA PRO A 8 17.66 -1.75 -13.93
C PRO A 8 16.89 -3.08 -13.94
N PRO A 9 17.53 -4.26 -13.80
CA PRO A 9 16.86 -5.55 -13.83
C PRO A 9 15.63 -5.63 -12.90
N LEU A 10 14.61 -6.40 -13.32
CA LEU A 10 13.46 -6.66 -12.48
C LEU A 10 13.88 -7.53 -11.28
N PRO A 11 13.64 -7.11 -10.03
CA PRO A 11 13.95 -7.94 -8.87
C PRO A 11 12.99 -9.12 -8.77
N VAL A 12 13.41 -10.18 -8.07
CA VAL A 12 12.57 -11.35 -7.84
C VAL A 12 11.35 -10.98 -7.00
N TYR A 13 10.18 -11.40 -7.48
CA TYR A 13 8.88 -11.23 -6.83
C TYR A 13 8.51 -12.50 -6.05
N HIS A 14 8.13 -12.34 -4.78
CA HIS A 14 7.81 -13.43 -3.85
C HIS A 14 6.33 -13.47 -3.46
N GLY A 15 5.45 -12.82 -4.24
CA GLY A 15 4.02 -12.81 -3.99
C GLY A 15 3.51 -11.56 -3.26
N LEU A 16 2.21 -11.55 -3.05
CA LEU A 16 1.47 -10.48 -2.36
C LEU A 16 1.67 -10.60 -0.84
N GLU A 17 1.99 -9.49 -0.20
CA GLU A 17 2.08 -9.37 1.26
C GLU A 17 0.72 -9.06 1.90
N PHE A 18 0.01 -8.07 1.37
CA PHE A 18 -1.38 -7.75 1.69
C PHE A 18 -2.03 -6.85 0.63
N ILE A 19 -3.37 -6.76 0.64
CA ILE A 19 -4.13 -5.67 0.02
C ILE A 19 -4.77 -4.78 1.10
N GLU A 20 -4.94 -3.50 0.81
CA GLU A 20 -5.53 -2.52 1.72
C GLU A 20 -6.78 -1.91 1.10
N PHE A 21 -7.89 -1.95 1.84
CA PHE A 21 -9.14 -1.29 1.49
C PHE A 21 -9.30 0.00 2.27
N ALA A 22 -9.71 1.06 1.55
CA ALA A 22 -10.23 2.27 2.13
C ALA A 22 -11.73 2.11 2.39
N ALA A 23 -12.20 2.49 3.58
CA ALA A 23 -13.59 2.37 3.98
C ALA A 23 -13.97 3.47 5.00
N SER A 24 -15.26 3.78 5.13
CA SER A 24 -15.77 4.47 6.32
C SER A 24 -15.83 3.50 7.51
N ALA A 25 -16.05 4.02 8.72
CA ALA A 25 -16.19 3.17 9.92
C ALA A 25 -17.34 2.14 9.78
N ALA A 26 -18.49 2.56 9.24
CA ALA A 26 -19.64 1.67 9.05
C ALA A 26 -19.38 0.60 7.97
N GLU A 27 -18.70 0.98 6.89
CA GLU A 27 -18.30 0.04 5.84
C GLU A 27 -17.20 -0.91 6.31
N ALA A 28 -16.27 -0.44 7.14
CA ALA A 28 -15.22 -1.29 7.72
C ALA A 28 -15.80 -2.40 8.58
N GLN A 29 -16.85 -2.10 9.36
CA GLN A 29 -17.57 -3.12 10.13
C GLN A 29 -18.27 -4.13 9.20
N ARG A 30 -18.97 -3.66 8.16
CA ARG A 30 -19.64 -4.55 7.19
C ARG A 30 -18.65 -5.43 6.42
N LEU A 31 -17.54 -4.86 5.96
CA LEU A 31 -16.45 -5.62 5.34
C LEU A 31 -15.90 -6.67 6.31
N GLY A 32 -15.68 -6.33 7.57
CA GLY A 32 -15.24 -7.28 8.59
C GLY A 32 -16.19 -8.49 8.71
N GLN A 33 -17.49 -8.24 8.72
CA GLN A 33 -18.50 -9.32 8.76
C GLN A 33 -18.45 -10.19 7.50
N HIS A 34 -18.31 -9.59 6.31
CA HIS A 34 -18.15 -10.35 5.07
C HIS A 34 -16.85 -11.17 5.05
N LEU A 35 -15.76 -10.60 5.55
CA LEU A 35 -14.47 -11.30 5.66
C LEU A 35 -14.57 -12.51 6.60
N GLN A 36 -15.24 -12.36 7.75
CA GLN A 36 -15.51 -13.49 8.65
C GLN A 36 -16.28 -14.61 7.95
N ALA A 37 -17.33 -14.26 7.19
CA ALA A 37 -18.10 -15.23 6.42
C ALA A 37 -17.25 -15.96 5.35
N LEU A 38 -16.21 -15.32 4.83
CA LEU A 38 -15.22 -15.90 3.90
C LEU A 38 -14.09 -16.66 4.60
N GLY A 39 -14.16 -16.84 5.93
CA GLY A 39 -13.17 -17.57 6.72
C GLY A 39 -11.93 -16.75 7.12
N PHE A 40 -11.93 -15.44 6.89
CA PHE A 40 -10.89 -14.58 7.46
C PHE A 40 -11.13 -14.35 8.95
N GLN A 41 -10.05 -14.34 9.71
CA GLN A 41 -10.04 -14.01 11.13
C GLN A 41 -9.45 -12.62 11.32
N HIS A 42 -9.97 -11.88 12.30
CA HIS A 42 -9.34 -10.64 12.75
C HIS A 42 -8.03 -11.00 13.46
N GLU A 43 -6.90 -10.66 12.83
CA GLU A 43 -5.55 -10.97 13.34
C GLU A 43 -5.05 -9.87 14.28
N GLY A 44 -5.51 -8.63 14.10
CA GLY A 44 -5.19 -7.55 15.02
C GLY A 44 -5.57 -6.17 14.53
N SER A 45 -5.33 -5.17 15.38
CA SER A 45 -5.60 -3.76 15.11
C SER A 45 -4.32 -2.93 15.27
N HIS A 46 -4.19 -1.88 14.46
CA HIS A 46 -3.07 -0.95 14.58
C HIS A 46 -3.15 -0.19 15.92
N ARG A 47 -1.99 0.00 16.57
CA ARG A 47 -1.92 0.54 17.94
C ARG A 47 -2.51 1.95 18.11
N SER A 48 -2.41 2.77 17.07
CA SER A 48 -2.74 4.20 17.11
C SER A 48 -3.57 4.68 15.93
N ARG A 49 -4.00 3.76 15.06
CA ARG A 49 -4.77 4.10 13.85
C ARG A 49 -5.96 3.19 13.74
N GLN A 50 -7.00 3.69 13.11
CA GLN A 50 -8.22 2.96 12.77
C GLN A 50 -7.98 2.03 11.57
N VAL A 51 -7.16 1.01 11.80
CA VAL A 51 -6.72 0.04 10.81
C VAL A 51 -6.78 -1.35 11.42
N THR A 52 -7.38 -2.31 10.71
CA THR A 52 -7.49 -3.71 11.12
C THR A 52 -6.83 -4.64 10.11
N LEU A 53 -6.22 -5.72 10.60
CA LEU A 53 -5.61 -6.77 9.80
C LEU A 53 -6.46 -8.03 9.90
N TRP A 54 -6.76 -8.61 8.74
CA TRP A 54 -7.56 -9.81 8.56
C TRP A 54 -6.77 -10.86 7.81
N ARG A 55 -6.87 -12.12 8.24
CA ARG A 55 -6.08 -13.22 7.67
C ARG A 55 -6.89 -14.49 7.47
N ASN A 56 -6.68 -15.13 6.32
CA ASN A 56 -7.11 -16.50 6.03
C ASN A 56 -5.94 -17.25 5.38
N GLY A 57 -5.29 -18.13 6.14
CA GLY A 57 -4.07 -18.81 5.70
C GLY A 57 -2.95 -17.84 5.30
N GLY A 58 -2.57 -17.85 4.01
CA GLY A 58 -1.58 -16.94 3.44
C GLY A 58 -2.13 -15.58 2.98
N ALA A 59 -3.45 -15.43 2.86
CA ALA A 59 -4.07 -14.19 2.40
C ALA A 59 -4.20 -13.18 3.55
N ARG A 60 -3.86 -11.91 3.27
CA ARG A 60 -3.93 -10.81 4.23
C ARG A 60 -4.63 -9.60 3.65
N ILE A 61 -5.60 -9.08 4.41
CA ILE A 61 -6.40 -7.91 4.05
C ILE A 61 -6.28 -6.89 5.17
N VAL A 62 -5.96 -5.66 4.80
CA VAL A 62 -5.98 -4.49 5.68
C VAL A 62 -7.25 -3.71 5.39
N ILE A 63 -8.02 -3.36 6.42
CA ILE A 63 -9.11 -2.39 6.30
C ILE A 63 -8.68 -1.12 7.02
N ASN A 64 -8.60 -0.02 6.30
CA ASN A 64 -8.21 1.29 6.81
C ASN A 64 -9.39 2.27 6.73
N HIS A 65 -9.85 2.70 7.90
CA HIS A 65 -10.90 3.71 8.05
C HIS A 65 -10.42 4.91 8.89
N GLN A 66 -9.12 5.20 8.85
CA GLN A 66 -8.52 6.32 9.56
C GLN A 66 -8.98 7.66 8.98
N PRO A 67 -9.71 8.51 9.75
CA PRO A 67 -10.12 9.82 9.28
C PRO A 67 -8.92 10.73 9.02
N HIS A 68 -9.10 11.68 8.09
CA HIS A 68 -8.10 12.67 7.70
C HIS A 68 -6.78 12.04 7.21
N SER A 69 -6.89 10.86 6.59
CA SER A 69 -5.77 10.14 6.00
C SER A 69 -5.91 10.06 4.48
N TRP A 70 -4.86 9.58 3.82
CA TRP A 70 -4.93 9.30 2.39
C TRP A 70 -6.03 8.27 2.05
N ALA A 71 -6.21 7.23 2.89
CA ALA A 71 -7.24 6.23 2.70
C ALA A 71 -8.66 6.83 2.84
N ASP A 72 -8.88 7.73 3.79
CA ASP A 72 -10.15 8.46 3.93
C ASP A 72 -10.44 9.29 2.68
N HIS A 73 -9.46 10.08 2.20
CA HIS A 73 -9.63 10.85 0.96
C HIS A 73 -9.89 9.95 -0.27
N PHE A 74 -9.24 8.78 -0.35
CA PHE A 74 -9.50 7.80 -1.41
C PHE A 74 -10.93 7.24 -1.33
N TYR A 75 -11.40 6.91 -0.12
CA TYR A 75 -12.78 6.50 0.13
C TYR A 75 -13.79 7.57 -0.28
N GLN A 76 -13.56 8.85 0.05
CA GLN A 76 -14.47 9.93 -0.34
C GLN A 76 -14.65 10.03 -1.87
N ARG A 77 -13.64 9.62 -2.64
CA ARG A 77 -13.68 9.65 -4.11
C ARG A 77 -14.25 8.36 -4.71
N HIS A 78 -13.94 7.21 -4.14
CA HIS A 78 -14.17 5.90 -4.78
C HIS A 78 -15.13 4.99 -4.02
N GLY A 79 -15.58 5.37 -2.83
CA GLY A 79 -16.25 4.47 -1.90
C GLY A 79 -15.32 3.36 -1.41
N VAL A 80 -15.91 2.25 -0.97
CA VAL A 80 -15.15 1.06 -0.54
C VAL A 80 -14.34 0.52 -1.71
N SER A 81 -13.01 0.56 -1.59
CA SER A 81 -12.12 0.27 -2.72
C SER A 81 -10.72 -0.15 -2.26
N LEU A 82 -10.05 -0.92 -3.10
CA LEU A 82 -8.63 -1.28 -2.90
C LEU A 82 -7.78 -0.04 -3.16
N CYS A 83 -7.17 0.47 -2.10
CA CYS A 83 -6.46 1.73 -2.11
C CYS A 83 -4.93 1.52 -2.11
N ALA A 84 -4.44 0.37 -1.65
CA ALA A 84 -3.04 -0.01 -1.79
C ALA A 84 -2.84 -1.53 -1.84
N MET A 85 -1.69 -1.95 -2.34
CA MET A 85 -1.22 -3.35 -2.28
C MET A 85 0.26 -3.40 -1.93
N ALA A 86 0.65 -4.40 -1.14
CA ALA A 86 2.01 -4.63 -0.73
C ALA A 86 2.57 -5.91 -1.37
N LEU A 87 3.75 -5.83 -1.96
CA LEU A 87 4.44 -6.92 -2.65
C LEU A 87 5.69 -7.31 -1.87
N ARG A 88 5.96 -8.62 -1.76
CA ARG A 88 7.26 -9.11 -1.30
C ARG A 88 8.22 -9.17 -2.48
N VAL A 89 9.37 -8.52 -2.33
CA VAL A 89 10.45 -8.53 -3.32
C VAL A 89 11.79 -8.69 -2.63
N GLU A 90 12.77 -9.24 -3.34
CA GLU A 90 14.11 -9.49 -2.80
C GLU A 90 14.78 -8.19 -2.31
N HIS A 91 14.78 -7.16 -3.16
CA HIS A 91 15.38 -5.85 -2.87
C HIS A 91 14.44 -4.72 -3.29
N SER A 92 13.72 -4.12 -2.34
CA SER A 92 12.75 -3.04 -2.64
C SER A 92 13.43 -1.80 -3.23
N ALA A 93 14.67 -1.51 -2.84
CA ALA A 93 15.46 -0.43 -3.41
C ALA A 93 15.68 -0.62 -4.93
N SER A 94 15.95 -1.85 -5.37
CA SER A 94 16.10 -2.19 -6.79
C SER A 94 14.80 -2.00 -7.55
N LEU A 95 13.66 -2.38 -6.96
CA LEU A 95 12.35 -2.15 -7.58
C LEU A 95 12.03 -0.65 -7.69
N VAL A 96 12.33 0.12 -6.66
CA VAL A 96 12.18 1.59 -6.67
C VAL A 96 13.06 2.23 -7.74
N ALA A 97 14.33 1.83 -7.84
CA ALA A 97 15.25 2.34 -8.85
C ALA A 97 14.75 2.03 -10.28
N ARG A 98 14.28 0.79 -10.49
CA ARG A 98 13.66 0.38 -11.76
C ARG A 98 12.41 1.19 -12.08
N ALA A 99 11.50 1.37 -11.11
CA ALA A 99 10.28 2.12 -11.30
C ALA A 99 10.55 3.59 -11.68
N ARG A 100 11.56 4.21 -11.04
CA ARG A 100 12.02 5.56 -11.40
C ARG A 100 12.57 5.64 -12.82
N ALA A 101 13.38 4.66 -13.23
CA ALA A 101 13.89 4.58 -14.61
C ALA A 101 12.76 4.42 -15.63
N LEU A 102 11.63 3.82 -15.22
CA LEU A 102 10.41 3.68 -16.03
C LEU A 102 9.47 4.90 -15.96
N GLY A 103 9.85 5.97 -15.26
CA GLY A 103 9.02 7.18 -15.14
C GLY A 103 7.88 7.07 -14.12
N VAL A 104 7.87 6.06 -13.25
CA VAL A 104 6.90 5.95 -12.15
C VAL A 104 7.30 6.89 -11.02
N CYS A 105 6.36 7.70 -10.55
CA CYS A 105 6.58 8.65 -9.46
C CYS A 105 6.78 7.91 -8.12
N HIS A 106 7.86 8.22 -7.41
CA HIS A 106 8.20 7.62 -6.12
C HIS A 106 8.07 8.64 -4.99
N LEU A 107 7.28 8.34 -3.96
CA LEU A 107 7.22 9.13 -2.73
C LEU A 107 8.20 8.57 -1.70
N ALA A 108 9.25 9.34 -1.41
CA ALA A 108 10.26 8.94 -0.43
C ALA A 108 9.83 9.22 1.03
N GLY A 109 9.83 8.17 1.85
CA GLY A 109 10.06 8.27 3.30
C GLY A 109 8.84 8.20 4.21
N ARG A 110 8.98 7.43 5.31
CA ARG A 110 8.00 7.21 6.39
C ARG A 110 7.43 8.50 7.04
N ARG A 111 8.06 9.67 6.86
CA ARG A 111 7.65 10.91 7.56
C ARG A 111 6.77 11.85 6.74
N ARG A 112 6.77 11.77 5.40
CA ARG A 112 5.98 12.69 4.55
C ARG A 112 4.63 12.10 4.14
N ALA A 113 4.55 10.77 3.96
CA ALA A 113 3.28 10.08 3.72
C ALA A 113 2.33 10.12 4.93
N GLU A 114 2.85 10.36 6.14
CA GLU A 114 2.07 10.20 7.38
C GLU A 114 1.85 11.48 8.20
N ARG A 115 2.57 12.59 7.94
CA ARG A 115 2.45 13.84 8.74
C ARG A 115 1.86 15.02 7.98
N ASN A 116 2.15 15.18 6.69
CA ASN A 116 1.62 16.29 5.88
C ASN A 116 1.13 15.76 4.53
N ALA A 117 -0.11 15.28 4.49
CA ALA A 117 -0.94 15.60 3.33
C ALA A 117 -1.34 17.07 3.51
N ASP A 118 -0.46 17.98 3.10
CA ASP A 118 -0.89 19.36 2.87
C ASP A 118 -1.93 19.29 1.73
N PRO A 119 -3.18 19.75 1.95
CA PRO A 119 -4.21 19.75 0.92
C PRO A 119 -3.75 20.44 -0.39
N GLY A 120 -2.75 21.35 -0.30
CA GLY A 120 -2.22 22.09 -1.44
C GLY A 120 -1.18 21.37 -2.33
N ASP A 121 -0.53 20.29 -1.86
CA ASP A 121 0.54 19.60 -2.62
C ASP A 121 0.04 18.33 -3.36
N LEU A 122 -1.22 17.94 -3.11
CA LEU A 122 -1.88 16.83 -3.80
C LEU A 122 -2.51 17.29 -5.12
N ARG A 123 -1.67 17.61 -6.12
CA ARG A 123 -2.13 17.63 -7.52
C ARG A 123 -2.81 16.28 -7.80
N PRO A 124 -3.98 16.22 -8.45
CA PRO A 124 -4.62 14.97 -8.83
C PRO A 124 -3.74 14.27 -9.87
N ARG A 125 -2.80 13.45 -9.42
CA ARG A 125 -1.93 12.64 -10.28
C ARG A 125 -2.64 11.30 -10.45
N ARG A 126 -3.09 11.02 -11.67
CA ARG A 126 -3.73 9.75 -12.09
C ARG A 126 -2.79 8.53 -12.07
N GLN A 127 -1.68 8.58 -11.32
CA GLN A 127 -0.64 7.54 -11.35
C GLN A 127 -0.40 6.97 -9.94
N PRO A 128 -0.27 5.63 -9.82
CA PRO A 128 0.04 5.00 -8.56
C PRO A 128 1.42 5.44 -8.05
N TYR A 129 1.57 5.56 -6.73
CA TYR A 129 2.83 5.92 -6.10
C TYR A 129 3.38 4.82 -5.22
N LEU A 130 4.70 4.85 -5.03
CA LEU A 130 5.45 3.75 -4.43
C LEU A 130 6.03 4.14 -3.06
N SER A 131 5.89 3.25 -2.08
CA SER A 131 6.54 3.32 -0.76
C SER A 131 7.22 1.98 -0.45
N HIS A 132 8.28 1.96 0.35
CA HIS A 132 8.93 0.71 0.75
C HIS A 132 9.26 0.67 2.25
N ARG A 133 9.22 -0.54 2.82
CA ARG A 133 9.75 -0.85 4.15
C ARG A 133 10.87 -1.85 4.02
N THR A 134 12.06 -1.45 4.46
CA THR A 134 13.16 -2.38 4.74
C THR A 134 12.89 -3.04 6.10
N PRO A 135 12.90 -4.38 6.21
CA PRO A 135 12.89 -5.04 7.52
C PRO A 135 14.22 -4.79 8.26
N GLY A 136 14.29 -5.16 9.54
CA GLY A 136 15.56 -5.21 10.27
C GLY A 136 16.60 -6.11 9.58
N ARG A 137 17.88 -5.92 9.94
CA ARG A 137 19.14 -6.40 9.31
C ARG A 137 19.25 -7.86 8.82
N LEU A 138 18.22 -8.71 8.97
CA LEU A 138 18.29 -10.17 8.73
C LEU A 138 17.24 -10.71 7.74
N SER A 139 16.48 -9.88 7.02
CA SER A 139 15.49 -10.36 6.06
C SER A 139 15.78 -9.90 4.63
N THR A 140 15.95 -10.87 3.73
CA THR A 140 16.05 -10.73 2.27
C THR A 140 14.71 -10.41 1.60
N SER A 141 13.65 -10.16 2.37
CA SER A 141 12.31 -9.88 1.86
C SER A 141 11.88 -8.46 2.20
N ALA A 142 11.89 -7.56 1.23
CA ALA A 142 11.44 -6.19 1.41
C ALA A 142 9.99 -6.02 0.95
N ILE A 143 9.25 -5.10 1.62
CA ILE A 143 7.86 -4.78 1.27
C ILE A 143 7.85 -3.56 0.37
N PHE A 144 7.20 -3.70 -0.78
CA PHE A 144 6.93 -2.62 -1.73
C PHE A 144 5.43 -2.33 -1.77
N ILE A 145 5.02 -1.11 -1.42
CA ILE A 145 3.63 -0.67 -1.38
C ILE A 145 3.35 0.15 -2.63
N CYS A 146 2.41 -0.34 -3.44
CA CYS A 146 1.81 0.40 -4.55
C CYS A 146 0.49 0.99 -4.05
N VAL A 147 0.39 2.32 -4.06
CA VAL A 147 -0.83 3.03 -3.70
C VAL A 147 -1.57 3.42 -4.97
N MET A 148 -2.85 3.09 -5.05
CA MET A 148 -3.70 3.29 -6.23
C MET A 148 -4.14 4.76 -6.32
N ALA A 149 -4.41 5.28 -7.52
CA ALA A 149 -4.77 6.70 -7.74
C ALA A 149 -6.25 6.92 -8.01
#